data_AF-A0A8U0WKC8-F1
#
_entry.id   AF-A0A8U0WKC8-F1
#
_cell.length_a   1.000
_cell.length_b   1.000
_cell.length_c   1.000
_cell.angle_alpha   90.00
_cell.angle_beta   90.00
_cell.angle_gamma   90.00
#
_symmetry.space_group_name_H-M   'P 1'
#
loop_
_entity.id
_entity.type
_entity.pdbx_description
1 polymer ?
#
loop_
_entity_poly.entity_id
_entity_poly.type
_entity_poly.pdbx_seq_one_letter_code
_entity_poly.pdbx_strand_id
1 'polypeptide(L)'
;MSGRNNARKQPKVKEKVIIDENNPMLRAFRAYSMELDAKHDRYERIVKLSRDITIEAKRIIFLLHSIDSRKDNKEKVLEEAQQRLEKVIKVNFKAVAQEMQNLDPYQYRGAYAPGLQEFIEAYSFMEYMRYTDDKSSSLDNEASMSDWQQLQGKMQYIEAEANDEISAEMKENKFSFHVEPSEYILGISDLSGELMRRCINSLGSGETDTCLLICKVLQHLYKGYIGLSIPRCRELSRKIHTMRQSVLKAEDVCYNVKVRGGEAAKWGLESEKPNVDIDEGFF
;
A
#
# COMPACT_ATOMS: atom_id res chain seq x y z
N MET A 1 73.71 31.37 9.67
CA MET A 1 72.44 31.85 9.05
C MET A 1 72.09 30.89 7.93
N SER A 2 71.06 30.05 8.15
CA SER A 2 70.70 28.95 7.25
C SER A 2 69.74 29.45 6.16
N GLY A 3 70.20 29.53 4.92
CA GLY A 3 69.37 29.88 3.77
C GLY A 3 68.47 28.71 3.37
N ARG A 4 67.14 28.90 3.44
CA ARG A 4 66.13 27.93 3.00
C ARG A 4 66.11 27.88 1.46
N ASN A 5 66.59 26.78 0.88
CA ASN A 5 66.39 26.47 -0.53
C ASN A 5 64.94 26.01 -0.76
N ASN A 6 64.16 26.89 -1.38
CA ASN A 6 62.77 26.63 -1.77
C ASN A 6 62.76 25.99 -3.17
N ALA A 7 62.95 24.66 -3.24
CA ALA A 7 62.88 23.92 -4.49
C ALA A 7 61.43 23.85 -5.00
N ARG A 8 61.12 24.61 -6.06
CA ARG A 8 59.85 24.53 -6.81
C ARG A 8 59.67 23.09 -7.33
N LYS A 9 58.72 22.33 -6.78
CA LYS A 9 58.23 21.08 -7.38
C LYS A 9 57.64 21.39 -8.76
N GLN A 10 58.22 20.84 -9.81
CA GLN A 10 57.61 20.88 -11.15
C GLN A 10 56.29 20.08 -11.15
N PRO A 11 55.27 20.52 -11.89
CA PRO A 11 54.00 19.80 -11.97
C PRO A 11 54.21 18.47 -12.70
N LYS A 12 53.82 17.35 -12.07
CA LYS A 12 53.77 16.03 -12.73
C LYS A 12 52.80 16.14 -13.92
N VAL A 13 53.31 16.02 -15.13
CA VAL A 13 52.51 15.87 -16.35
C VAL A 13 51.64 14.62 -16.15
N LYS A 14 50.32 14.78 -16.04
CA LYS A 14 49.39 13.64 -16.08
C LYS A 14 49.49 13.03 -17.46
N GLU A 15 50.11 11.85 -17.57
CA GLU A 15 50.03 11.06 -18.80
C GLU A 15 48.56 10.89 -19.18
N LYS A 16 48.21 11.30 -20.40
CA LYS A 16 46.88 11.00 -20.95
C LYS A 16 46.79 9.49 -21.08
N VAL A 17 46.01 8.86 -20.21
CA VAL A 17 45.66 7.45 -20.33
C VAL A 17 44.92 7.28 -21.64
N ILE A 18 45.56 6.65 -22.62
CA ILE A 18 44.93 6.31 -23.90
C ILE A 18 44.09 5.06 -23.63
N ILE A 19 42.78 5.26 -23.62
CA ILE A 19 41.81 4.18 -23.42
C ILE A 19 41.54 3.54 -24.79
N ASP A 20 41.86 2.26 -24.93
CA ASP A 20 41.51 1.49 -26.13
C ASP A 20 40.02 1.13 -26.12
N GLU A 21 39.24 1.87 -26.90
CA GLU A 21 37.80 1.71 -27.07
C GLU A 21 37.37 0.30 -27.55
N ASN A 22 38.27 -0.46 -28.16
CA ASN A 22 38.03 -1.82 -28.64
C ASN A 22 38.38 -2.90 -27.61
N ASN A 23 38.89 -2.53 -26.44
CA ASN A 23 39.21 -3.47 -25.37
C ASN A 23 37.96 -4.31 -25.01
N PRO A 24 38.05 -5.66 -25.05
CA PRO A 24 36.92 -6.55 -24.72
C PRO A 24 36.28 -6.26 -23.37
N MET A 25 37.07 -5.88 -22.36
CA MET A 25 36.58 -5.49 -21.04
C MET A 25 35.75 -4.21 -21.11
N LEU A 26 36.20 -3.17 -21.82
CA LEU A 26 35.46 -1.92 -21.93
C LEU A 26 34.15 -2.10 -22.71
N ARG A 27 34.15 -2.96 -23.72
CA ARG A 27 32.92 -3.35 -24.43
C ARG A 27 31.93 -4.07 -23.49
N ALA A 28 32.42 -4.99 -22.65
CA ALA A 28 31.59 -5.66 -21.65
C ALA A 28 31.02 -4.69 -20.62
N PHE A 29 31.84 -3.80 -20.06
CA PHE A 29 31.38 -2.78 -19.11
C PHE A 29 30.36 -1.80 -19.73
N ARG A 30 30.50 -1.47 -21.01
CA ARG A 30 29.49 -0.67 -21.73
C ARG A 30 28.17 -1.42 -21.88
N ALA A 31 28.21 -2.71 -22.20
CA ALA A 31 26.99 -3.53 -22.24
C ALA A 31 26.32 -3.62 -20.86
N TYR A 32 27.10 -3.83 -19.79
CA TYR A 32 26.57 -3.82 -18.42
C TYR A 32 25.99 -2.46 -18.02
N SER A 33 26.63 -1.35 -18.39
CA SER A 33 26.08 -0.01 -18.15
C SER A 33 24.72 0.14 -18.82
N MET A 34 24.61 -0.21 -20.10
CA MET A 34 23.35 -0.12 -20.84
C MET A 34 22.24 -0.95 -20.20
N GLU A 35 22.55 -2.16 -19.73
CA GLU A 35 21.59 -3.02 -19.03
C GLU A 35 21.15 -2.42 -17.68
N LEU A 36 22.12 -1.93 -16.88
CA LEU A 36 21.84 -1.32 -15.58
C LEU A 36 21.06 0.00 -15.71
N ASP A 37 21.39 0.82 -16.71
CA ASP A 37 20.70 2.09 -17.00
C ASP A 37 19.25 1.81 -17.42
N ALA A 38 19.04 0.86 -18.35
CA ALA A 38 17.69 0.45 -18.76
C ALA A 38 16.85 -0.09 -17.58
N LYS A 39 17.48 -0.86 -16.68
CA LYS A 39 16.84 -1.35 -15.45
C LYS A 39 16.48 -0.21 -14.50
N HIS A 40 17.37 0.75 -14.29
CA HIS A 40 17.10 1.91 -13.43
C HIS A 40 15.98 2.78 -14.01
N ASP A 41 16.02 3.06 -15.31
CA ASP A 41 14.97 3.84 -15.97
C ASP A 41 13.60 3.19 -15.82
N ARG A 42 13.52 1.86 -15.96
CA ARG A 42 12.28 1.11 -15.71
C ARG A 42 11.85 1.20 -14.25
N TYR A 43 12.76 0.99 -13.31
CA TYR A 43 12.48 1.11 -11.88
C TYR A 43 11.87 2.49 -11.56
N GLU A 44 12.45 3.57 -12.08
CA GLU A 44 11.93 4.94 -11.89
C GLU A 44 10.57 5.18 -12.54
N ARG A 45 10.28 4.56 -13.69
CA ARG A 45 8.93 4.60 -14.29
C ARG A 45 7.90 3.91 -13.40
N ILE A 46 8.23 2.74 -12.85
CA ILE A 46 7.33 2.01 -11.93
C ILE A 46 7.14 2.79 -10.62
N VAL A 47 8.19 3.40 -10.07
CA VAL A 47 8.11 4.24 -8.86
C VAL A 47 7.14 5.42 -9.07
N LYS A 48 7.17 6.06 -10.24
CA LYS A 48 6.24 7.17 -10.56
C LYS A 48 4.79 6.70 -10.58
N LEU A 49 4.50 5.60 -11.29
CA LEU A 49 3.17 4.99 -11.33
C LEU A 49 2.68 4.58 -9.92
N SER A 50 3.56 3.95 -9.13
CA SER A 50 3.31 3.55 -7.75
C SER A 50 2.97 4.73 -6.84
N ARG A 51 3.66 5.86 -7.02
CA ARG A 51 3.39 7.11 -6.30
C ARG A 51 2.01 7.68 -6.65
N ASP A 52 1.64 7.66 -7.92
CA ASP A 52 0.33 8.14 -8.36
C ASP A 52 -0.80 7.26 -7.81
N ILE A 53 -0.61 5.93 -7.80
CA ILE A 53 -1.53 4.97 -7.15
C ILE A 53 -1.66 5.30 -5.66
N THR A 54 -0.54 5.50 -4.95
CA THR A 54 -0.52 5.83 -3.52
C THR A 54 -1.32 7.11 -3.23
N ILE A 55 -1.11 8.16 -4.03
CA ILE A 55 -1.80 9.45 -3.86
C ILE A 55 -3.31 9.27 -4.06
N GLU A 56 -3.70 8.54 -5.09
CA GLU A 56 -5.12 8.33 -5.40
C GLU A 56 -5.81 7.44 -4.36
N ALA A 57 -5.16 6.37 -3.91
CA ALA A 57 -5.64 5.50 -2.84
C ALA A 57 -5.88 6.30 -1.53
N LYS A 58 -4.93 7.16 -1.13
CA LYS A 58 -5.13 8.07 0.02
C LYS A 58 -6.35 8.96 -0.13
N ARG A 59 -6.53 9.56 -1.32
CA ARG A 59 -7.70 10.41 -1.58
C ARG A 59 -9.01 9.62 -1.48
N ILE A 60 -9.02 8.37 -1.91
CA ILE A 60 -10.17 7.48 -1.79
C ILE A 60 -10.43 7.14 -0.30
N ILE A 61 -9.39 6.87 0.49
CA ILE A 61 -9.51 6.66 1.94
C ILE A 61 -10.12 7.90 2.62
N PHE A 62 -9.64 9.11 2.30
CA PHE A 62 -10.22 10.35 2.82
C PHE A 62 -11.69 10.53 2.41
N LEU A 63 -12.02 10.19 1.16
CA LEU A 63 -13.40 10.20 0.66
C LEU A 63 -14.28 9.22 1.47
N LEU A 64 -13.82 7.99 1.72
CA LEU A 64 -14.56 6.99 2.50
C LEU A 64 -14.80 7.44 3.95
N HIS A 65 -13.83 8.12 4.56
CA HIS A 65 -14.02 8.70 5.90
C HIS A 65 -15.11 9.77 5.96
N SER A 66 -15.49 10.36 4.83
CA SER A 66 -16.53 11.39 4.76
C SER A 66 -17.97 10.85 4.88
N ILE A 67 -18.15 9.53 4.87
CA ILE A 67 -19.45 8.86 5.06
C ILE A 67 -20.00 9.19 6.45
N ASP A 68 -21.22 9.72 6.53
CA ASP A 68 -21.85 10.09 7.80
C ASP A 68 -23.35 9.78 7.70
N SER A 69 -23.90 9.11 8.71
CA SER A 69 -25.32 8.72 8.72
C SER A 69 -26.26 9.92 8.62
N ARG A 70 -25.82 11.11 9.07
CA ARG A 70 -26.59 12.36 8.99
C ARG A 70 -26.64 12.99 7.60
N LYS A 71 -25.72 12.62 6.70
CA LYS A 71 -25.60 13.22 5.35
C LYS A 71 -26.30 12.39 4.27
N ASP A 72 -26.73 11.18 4.60
CA ASP A 72 -27.30 10.22 3.64
C ASP A 72 -26.46 10.12 2.34
N ASN A 73 -25.13 10.17 2.50
CA ASN A 73 -24.17 10.26 1.39
C ASN A 73 -23.48 8.93 1.08
N LYS A 74 -23.76 7.88 1.85
CA LYS A 74 -23.01 6.62 1.82
C LYS A 74 -22.95 6.00 0.44
N GLU A 75 -24.10 5.78 -0.21
CA GLU A 75 -24.16 5.08 -1.49
C GLU A 75 -23.39 5.84 -2.57
N LYS A 76 -23.61 7.16 -2.68
CA LYS A 76 -22.90 8.02 -3.63
C LYS A 76 -21.40 8.01 -3.42
N VAL A 77 -20.95 8.05 -2.16
CA VAL A 77 -19.53 8.00 -1.80
C VAL A 77 -18.93 6.64 -2.14
N LEU A 78 -19.64 5.54 -1.89
CA LEU A 78 -19.19 4.19 -2.24
C LEU A 78 -19.14 3.95 -3.75
N GLU A 79 -20.11 4.46 -4.50
CA GLU A 79 -20.10 4.43 -5.97
C GLU A 79 -18.91 5.22 -6.53
N GLU A 80 -18.66 6.43 -6.02
CA GLU A 80 -17.51 7.24 -6.43
C GLU A 80 -16.18 6.52 -6.10
N ALA A 81 -16.03 6.00 -4.88
CA ALA A 81 -14.85 5.25 -4.46
C ALA A 81 -14.61 4.02 -5.36
N GLN A 82 -15.66 3.24 -5.64
CA GLN A 82 -15.61 2.08 -6.53
C GLN A 82 -15.13 2.47 -7.93
N GLN A 83 -15.72 3.51 -8.53
CA GLN A 83 -15.33 3.97 -9.87
C GLN A 83 -13.86 4.41 -9.92
N ARG A 84 -13.39 5.11 -8.88
CA ARG A 84 -12.00 5.57 -8.79
C ARG A 84 -11.02 4.41 -8.59
N LEU A 85 -11.34 3.43 -7.75
CA LEU A 85 -10.55 2.21 -7.58
C LEU A 85 -10.48 1.39 -8.88
N GLU A 86 -11.60 1.23 -9.58
CA GLU A 86 -11.63 0.56 -10.88
C GLU A 86 -10.78 1.28 -11.93
N LYS A 87 -10.80 2.61 -11.93
CA LYS A 87 -9.95 3.41 -12.81
C LYS A 87 -8.47 3.18 -12.49
N VAL A 88 -8.09 3.11 -11.22
CA VAL A 88 -6.72 2.78 -10.79
C VAL A 88 -6.30 1.40 -11.29
N ILE A 89 -7.17 0.38 -11.20
CA ILE A 89 -6.93 -0.97 -11.75
C ILE A 89 -6.74 -0.93 -13.27
N LYS A 90 -7.65 -0.26 -13.99
CA LYS A 90 -7.73 -0.25 -15.46
C LYS A 90 -6.61 0.57 -16.11
N VAL A 91 -6.12 1.62 -15.44
CA VAL A 91 -5.14 2.57 -15.99
C VAL A 91 -3.77 2.37 -15.37
N ASN A 92 -3.64 2.57 -14.05
CA ASN A 92 -2.33 2.65 -13.40
C ASN A 92 -1.69 1.26 -13.24
N PHE A 93 -2.44 0.29 -12.69
CA PHE A 93 -1.91 -1.08 -12.56
C PHE A 93 -1.70 -1.75 -13.92
N LYS A 94 -2.52 -1.42 -14.93
CA LYS A 94 -2.26 -1.83 -16.32
C LYS A 94 -0.91 -1.31 -16.82
N ALA A 95 -0.61 -0.03 -16.61
CA ALA A 95 0.67 0.57 -17.00
C ALA A 95 1.86 -0.06 -16.26
N VAL A 96 1.72 -0.35 -14.95
CA VAL A 96 2.75 -1.07 -14.19
C VAL A 96 2.95 -2.49 -14.75
N ALA A 97 1.86 -3.20 -15.05
CA ALA A 97 1.92 -4.54 -15.63
C ALA A 97 2.58 -4.53 -17.03
N GLN A 98 2.36 -3.48 -17.84
CA GLN A 98 3.04 -3.30 -19.13
C GLN A 98 4.55 -3.13 -18.97
N GLU A 99 5.01 -2.32 -18.01
CA GLU A 99 6.45 -2.15 -17.72
C GLU A 99 7.13 -3.43 -17.25
N MET A 100 6.35 -4.36 -16.68
CA MET A 100 6.82 -5.60 -16.07
C MET A 100 6.60 -6.84 -16.92
N GLN A 101 6.12 -6.69 -18.16
CA GLN A 101 5.92 -7.84 -19.05
C GLN A 101 7.21 -8.63 -19.27
N ASN A 102 7.13 -9.96 -19.14
CA ASN A 102 8.25 -10.90 -19.32
C ASN A 102 9.44 -10.68 -18.36
N LEU A 103 9.22 -10.03 -17.22
CA LEU A 103 10.23 -9.84 -16.17
C LEU A 103 9.86 -10.61 -14.91
N ASP A 104 10.84 -10.84 -14.06
CA ASP A 104 10.61 -11.30 -12.69
C ASP A 104 9.93 -10.18 -11.88
N PRO A 105 8.67 -10.37 -11.42
CA PRO A 105 7.97 -9.34 -10.65
C PRO A 105 8.69 -8.96 -9.35
N TYR A 106 9.35 -9.93 -8.71
CA TYR A 106 10.01 -9.72 -7.42
C TYR A 106 11.22 -8.79 -7.51
N GLN A 107 11.83 -8.66 -8.69
CA GLN A 107 12.94 -7.75 -8.92
C GLN A 107 12.53 -6.27 -8.76
N TYR A 108 11.28 -5.94 -9.06
CA TYR A 108 10.73 -4.58 -9.00
C TYR A 108 9.77 -4.37 -7.83
N ARG A 109 9.67 -5.33 -6.89
CA ARG A 109 8.84 -5.23 -5.68
C ARG A 109 8.99 -3.90 -4.97
N GLY A 110 10.23 -3.47 -4.74
CA GLY A 110 10.52 -2.20 -4.07
C GLY A 110 9.95 -0.96 -4.75
N ALA A 111 9.66 -1.02 -6.06
CA ALA A 111 9.07 0.09 -6.80
C ALA A 111 7.54 0.14 -6.68
N TYR A 112 6.85 -1.01 -6.84
CA TYR A 112 5.37 -1.03 -6.85
C TYR A 112 4.73 -1.27 -5.49
N ALA A 113 5.45 -1.89 -4.53
CA ALA A 113 4.90 -2.31 -3.25
C ALA A 113 4.17 -1.19 -2.48
N PRO A 114 4.72 0.05 -2.38
CA PRO A 114 4.03 1.12 -1.66
C PRO A 114 2.65 1.45 -2.24
N GLY A 115 2.54 1.57 -3.57
CA GLY A 115 1.26 1.81 -4.23
C GLY A 115 0.30 0.65 -4.11
N LEU A 116 0.80 -0.60 -4.18
CA LEU A 116 -0.02 -1.79 -4.00
C LEU A 116 -0.61 -1.89 -2.59
N GLN A 117 0.21 -1.71 -1.55
CA GLN A 117 -0.25 -1.78 -0.15
C GLN A 117 -1.34 -0.73 0.14
N GLU A 118 -1.10 0.54 -0.26
CA GLU A 118 -2.07 1.62 -0.06
C GLU A 118 -3.37 1.40 -0.87
N PHE A 119 -3.27 0.85 -2.08
CA PHE A 119 -4.44 0.49 -2.87
C PHE A 119 -5.26 -0.61 -2.16
N ILE A 120 -4.60 -1.63 -1.61
CA ILE A 120 -5.26 -2.73 -0.89
C ILE A 120 -5.94 -2.21 0.38
N GLU A 121 -5.30 -1.29 1.10
CA GLU A 121 -5.91 -0.59 2.23
C GLU A 121 -7.19 0.16 1.80
N ALA A 122 -7.13 0.97 0.75
CA ALA A 122 -8.29 1.71 0.25
C ALA A 122 -9.41 0.79 -0.25
N TYR A 123 -9.06 -0.26 -0.98
CA TYR A 123 -9.99 -1.23 -1.56
C TYR A 123 -10.70 -2.04 -0.46
N SER A 124 -9.96 -2.56 0.50
CA SER A 124 -10.52 -3.31 1.64
C SER A 124 -11.34 -2.41 2.57
N PHE A 125 -10.96 -1.14 2.75
CA PHE A 125 -11.75 -0.18 3.52
C PHE A 125 -13.10 0.11 2.85
N MET A 126 -13.14 0.24 1.52
CA MET A 126 -14.39 0.39 0.78
C MET A 126 -15.29 -0.85 0.93
N GLU A 127 -14.75 -2.07 0.80
CA GLU A 127 -15.51 -3.30 0.99
C GLU A 127 -16.09 -3.42 2.40
N TYR A 128 -15.28 -3.13 3.41
CA TYR A 128 -15.73 -3.04 4.79
C TYR A 128 -16.92 -2.07 4.93
N MET A 129 -16.77 -0.83 4.43
CA MET A 129 -17.82 0.18 4.51
C MET A 129 -19.09 -0.22 3.76
N ARG A 130 -18.98 -1.00 2.68
CA ARG A 130 -20.14 -1.53 1.95
C ARG A 130 -20.90 -2.57 2.78
N TYR A 131 -20.20 -3.53 3.37
CA TYR A 131 -20.82 -4.66 4.06
C TYR A 131 -21.35 -4.35 5.47
N THR A 132 -20.89 -3.29 6.14
CA THR A 132 -21.25 -3.02 7.53
C THR A 132 -22.69 -2.55 7.78
N ASP A 133 -23.40 -2.00 6.79
CA ASP A 133 -24.80 -1.54 6.97
C ASP A 133 -25.84 -2.37 6.21
N ASP A 134 -25.44 -3.45 5.53
CA ASP A 134 -26.39 -4.32 4.86
C ASP A 134 -27.10 -5.22 5.89
N LYS A 135 -27.89 -4.59 6.76
CA LYS A 135 -28.84 -5.21 7.69
C LYS A 135 -29.90 -6.05 6.97
N SER A 136 -29.93 -6.00 5.64
CA SER A 136 -30.81 -6.79 4.77
C SER A 136 -30.16 -8.07 4.25
N SER A 137 -28.86 -8.28 4.46
CA SER A 137 -28.23 -9.54 4.13
C SER A 137 -28.72 -10.61 5.10
N SER A 138 -29.74 -11.33 4.65
CA SER A 138 -30.15 -12.65 5.09
C SER A 138 -28.92 -13.46 5.51
N LEU A 139 -29.10 -14.31 6.53
CA LEU A 139 -28.14 -15.25 7.11
C LEU A 139 -27.36 -16.18 6.12
N ASP A 140 -27.55 -16.01 4.81
CA ASP A 140 -27.06 -16.89 3.74
C ASP A 140 -26.03 -16.24 2.79
N ASN A 141 -25.78 -14.92 2.88
CA ASN A 141 -24.72 -14.27 2.09
C ASN A 141 -23.51 -13.97 2.99
N GLU A 142 -22.56 -14.89 3.05
CA GLU A 142 -21.21 -14.64 3.56
C GLU A 142 -20.48 -13.66 2.62
N ALA A 143 -20.82 -12.38 2.69
CA ALA A 143 -20.05 -11.33 2.05
C ALA A 143 -18.68 -11.24 2.72
N SER A 144 -17.72 -12.02 2.21
CA SER A 144 -16.33 -11.99 2.63
C SER A 144 -15.58 -10.87 1.91
N MET A 145 -14.64 -10.23 2.61
CA MET A 145 -13.68 -9.33 1.95
C MET A 145 -12.89 -10.09 0.88
N SER A 146 -12.49 -9.39 -0.18
CA SER A 146 -11.70 -9.98 -1.25
C SER A 146 -10.29 -10.32 -0.81
N ASP A 147 -9.88 -11.57 -1.01
CA ASP A 147 -8.50 -12.01 -0.87
C ASP A 147 -7.60 -11.57 -2.05
N TRP A 148 -6.32 -11.94 -1.99
CA TRP A 148 -5.36 -11.61 -3.04
C TRP A 148 -5.69 -12.28 -4.38
N GLN A 149 -6.36 -13.44 -4.40
CA GLN A 149 -6.70 -14.17 -5.62
C GLN A 149 -7.85 -13.47 -6.36
N GLN A 150 -8.84 -13.00 -5.61
CA GLN A 150 -9.93 -12.20 -6.16
C GLN A 150 -9.40 -10.89 -6.73
N LEU A 151 -8.44 -10.24 -6.05
CA LEU A 151 -7.81 -9.03 -6.59
C LEU A 151 -6.94 -9.32 -7.82
N GLN A 152 -6.18 -10.43 -7.80
CA GLN A 152 -5.41 -10.92 -8.94
C GLN A 152 -6.31 -11.15 -10.18
N GLY A 153 -7.52 -11.66 -9.97
CA GLY A 153 -8.51 -11.85 -11.04
C GLY A 153 -9.00 -10.52 -11.67
N LYS A 154 -8.99 -9.42 -10.90
CA LYS A 154 -9.36 -8.08 -11.39
C LYS A 154 -8.23 -7.39 -12.16
N MET A 155 -6.99 -7.80 -11.95
CA MET A 155 -5.79 -7.21 -12.58
C MET A 155 -5.28 -8.04 -13.76
N GLN A 156 -6.20 -8.49 -14.61
CA GLN A 156 -5.92 -9.20 -15.86
C GLN A 156 -6.16 -8.25 -17.05
N TYR A 157 -5.25 -8.25 -18.01
CA TYR A 157 -5.25 -7.30 -19.11
C TYR A 157 -5.03 -7.99 -20.46
N ILE A 158 -5.57 -7.37 -21.50
CA ILE A 158 -5.38 -7.76 -22.89
C ILE A 158 -4.83 -6.55 -23.64
N GLU A 159 -3.79 -6.78 -24.43
CA GLU A 159 -3.28 -5.80 -25.39
C GLU A 159 -3.99 -6.04 -26.73
N ALA A 160 -4.74 -5.04 -27.19
CA ALA A 160 -5.34 -5.08 -28.52
C ALA A 160 -4.33 -4.48 -29.49
N GLU A 161 -3.69 -5.33 -30.31
CA GLU A 161 -2.90 -4.85 -31.44
C GLU A 161 -3.85 -4.29 -32.51
N ALA A 162 -3.77 -2.99 -32.77
CA ALA A 162 -4.39 -2.38 -33.93
C ALA A 162 -3.56 -2.73 -35.17
N ASN A 163 -3.69 -3.96 -35.67
CA ASN A 163 -3.15 -4.30 -36.97
C ASN A 163 -4.09 -3.76 -38.03
N ASP A 164 -3.74 -2.59 -38.58
CA ASP A 164 -4.03 -2.28 -39.97
C ASP A 164 -3.42 -3.40 -40.83
N GLU A 165 -4.23 -3.93 -41.75
CA GLU A 165 -3.93 -4.98 -42.74
C GLU A 165 -4.25 -6.44 -42.35
N ILE A 166 -5.48 -6.81 -42.72
CA ILE A 166 -5.93 -8.03 -43.41
C ILE A 166 -5.02 -9.27 -43.27
N SER A 167 -5.53 -10.21 -42.46
CA SER A 167 -5.33 -11.67 -42.43
C SER A 167 -4.47 -12.27 -41.31
N ALA A 168 -5.05 -13.33 -40.72
CA ALA A 168 -4.48 -14.34 -39.81
C ALA A 168 -4.38 -13.98 -38.31
N GLU A 169 -5.26 -14.61 -37.51
CA GLU A 169 -5.22 -14.84 -36.06
C GLU A 169 -4.71 -13.67 -35.20
N MET A 170 -5.63 -12.86 -34.67
CA MET A 170 -5.33 -11.91 -33.59
C MET A 170 -4.79 -12.69 -32.38
N LYS A 171 -3.47 -12.74 -32.21
CA LYS A 171 -2.85 -13.22 -30.98
C LYS A 171 -3.10 -12.18 -29.89
N GLU A 172 -4.17 -12.36 -29.14
CA GLU A 172 -4.40 -11.59 -27.92
C GLU A 172 -3.22 -11.79 -26.95
N ASN A 173 -2.38 -10.77 -26.80
CA ASN A 173 -1.32 -10.80 -25.81
C ASN A 173 -1.93 -10.52 -24.44
N LYS A 174 -2.08 -11.56 -23.62
CA LYS A 174 -2.62 -11.49 -22.25
C LYS A 174 -1.49 -11.27 -21.26
N PHE A 175 -1.65 -10.29 -20.38
CA PHE A 175 -0.70 -10.00 -19.32
C PHE A 175 -1.44 -9.60 -18.04
N SER A 176 -0.77 -9.66 -16.89
CA SER A 176 -1.39 -9.36 -15.60
C SER A 176 -0.41 -8.67 -14.65
N PHE A 177 -0.96 -7.95 -13.68
CA PHE A 177 -0.19 -7.48 -12.53
C PHE A 177 -0.17 -8.58 -11.47
N HIS A 178 1.01 -8.98 -10.98
CA HIS A 178 1.15 -9.99 -9.94
C HIS A 178 0.85 -9.39 -8.56
N VAL A 179 -0.26 -9.82 -7.94
CA VAL A 179 -0.62 -9.43 -6.57
C VAL A 179 0.06 -10.38 -5.60
N GLU A 180 1.16 -9.91 -5.00
CA GLU A 180 1.91 -10.72 -4.05
C GLU A 180 1.14 -10.90 -2.73
N PRO A 181 0.99 -12.13 -2.21
CA PRO A 181 0.26 -12.38 -0.96
C PRO A 181 0.86 -11.65 0.26
N SER A 182 2.19 -11.52 0.32
CA SER A 182 2.87 -10.82 1.41
C SER A 182 2.51 -9.33 1.43
N GLU A 183 2.51 -8.67 0.26
CA GLU A 183 2.12 -7.27 0.08
C GLU A 183 0.63 -7.06 0.37
N TYR A 184 -0.21 -8.05 0.02
CA TYR A 184 -1.62 -8.03 0.39
C TYR A 184 -1.82 -8.05 1.90
N ILE A 185 -1.15 -8.93 2.63
CA ILE A 185 -1.20 -8.96 4.10
C ILE A 185 -0.66 -7.66 4.70
N LEU A 186 0.37 -7.06 4.12
CA LEU A 186 0.85 -5.76 4.59
C LEU A 186 -0.19 -4.65 4.37
N GLY A 187 -0.84 -4.59 3.21
CA GLY A 187 -1.92 -3.61 2.95
C GLY A 187 -3.15 -3.80 3.85
N ILE A 188 -3.58 -5.05 4.08
CA ILE A 188 -4.69 -5.33 5.02
C ILE A 188 -4.31 -4.95 6.46
N SER A 189 -3.03 -4.97 6.83
CA SER A 189 -2.63 -4.58 8.18
C SER A 189 -2.86 -3.08 8.44
N ASP A 190 -2.73 -2.25 7.40
CA ASP A 190 -2.94 -0.80 7.49
C ASP A 190 -4.42 -0.41 7.61
N LEU A 191 -5.34 -1.23 7.06
CA LEU A 191 -6.78 -1.10 7.28
C LEU A 191 -7.13 -0.95 8.78
N SER A 192 -6.39 -1.61 9.67
CA SER A 192 -6.61 -1.49 11.12
C SER A 192 -6.50 -0.04 11.63
N GLY A 193 -5.62 0.76 11.03
CA GLY A 193 -5.46 2.18 11.32
C GLY A 193 -6.68 2.98 10.87
N GLU A 194 -7.20 2.72 9.67
CA GLU A 194 -8.38 3.40 9.14
C GLU A 194 -9.65 3.02 9.89
N LEU A 195 -9.81 1.75 10.26
CA LEU A 195 -10.90 1.29 11.12
C LEU A 195 -10.87 1.99 12.49
N MET A 196 -9.70 2.06 13.13
CA MET A 196 -9.55 2.76 14.40
C MET A 196 -9.87 4.25 14.29
N ARG A 197 -9.42 4.94 13.22
CA ARG A 197 -9.82 6.33 12.95
C ARG A 197 -11.32 6.46 12.76
N ARG A 198 -11.95 5.53 12.02
CA ARG A 198 -13.40 5.49 11.84
C ARG A 198 -14.14 5.34 13.17
N CYS A 199 -13.63 4.49 14.07
CA CYS A 199 -14.20 4.29 15.40
C CYS A 199 -14.26 5.60 16.20
N ILE A 200 -13.14 6.34 16.22
CA ILE A 200 -13.05 7.63 16.92
C ILE A 200 -14.01 8.66 16.29
N ASN A 201 -14.04 8.74 14.95
CA ASN A 201 -14.93 9.65 14.23
C ASN A 201 -16.42 9.33 14.49
N SER A 202 -16.79 8.04 14.49
CA SER A 202 -18.14 7.57 14.79
C SER A 202 -18.55 7.90 16.22
N LEU A 203 -17.64 7.80 17.20
CA LEU A 203 -17.90 8.25 18.57
C LEU A 203 -18.21 9.75 18.60
N GLY A 204 -17.42 10.58 17.90
CA GLY A 204 -17.67 12.02 17.79
C GLY A 204 -19.08 12.34 17.27
N SER A 205 -19.54 11.58 16.28
CA SER A 205 -20.90 11.69 15.70
C SER A 205 -22.01 11.08 16.57
N GLY A 206 -21.68 10.30 17.61
CA GLY A 206 -22.65 9.62 18.49
C GLY A 206 -23.09 8.23 18.00
N GLU A 207 -22.44 7.68 16.96
CA GLU A 207 -22.72 6.35 16.41
C GLU A 207 -22.01 5.26 17.24
N THR A 208 -22.54 5.00 18.43
CA THR A 208 -21.92 4.06 19.38
C THR A 208 -21.94 2.60 18.92
N ASP A 209 -22.98 2.18 18.19
CA ASP A 209 -23.08 0.83 17.61
C ASP A 209 -21.97 0.56 16.59
N THR A 210 -21.67 1.56 15.74
CA THR A 210 -20.57 1.50 14.76
C THR A 210 -19.23 1.31 15.47
N CYS A 211 -19.03 1.96 16.63
CA CYS A 211 -17.81 1.81 17.42
C CYS A 211 -17.63 0.36 17.91
N LEU A 212 -18.70 -0.25 18.43
CA LEU A 212 -18.69 -1.64 18.90
C LEU A 212 -18.44 -2.63 17.75
N LEU A 213 -19.04 -2.40 16.59
CA LEU A 213 -18.81 -3.22 15.40
C LEU A 213 -17.35 -3.17 14.95
N ILE A 214 -16.78 -1.96 14.85
CA ILE A 214 -15.38 -1.77 14.46
C ILE A 214 -14.44 -2.46 15.45
N CYS A 215 -14.71 -2.32 16.76
CA CYS A 215 -13.90 -2.96 17.80
C CYS A 215 -13.87 -4.49 17.64
N LYS A 216 -15.03 -5.12 17.40
CA LYS A 216 -15.10 -6.56 17.11
C LYS A 216 -14.28 -6.93 15.88
N VAL A 217 -14.40 -6.17 14.79
CA VAL A 217 -13.66 -6.44 13.55
C VAL A 217 -12.15 -6.30 13.77
N LEU A 218 -11.69 -5.28 14.50
CA LEU A 218 -10.28 -5.12 14.87
C LEU A 218 -9.77 -6.28 15.73
N GLN A 219 -10.56 -6.77 16.69
CA GLN A 219 -10.22 -7.95 17.50
C GLN A 219 -10.09 -9.21 16.64
N HIS A 220 -11.03 -9.44 15.70
CA HIS A 220 -10.98 -10.57 14.77
C HIS A 220 -9.77 -10.49 13.85
N LEU A 221 -9.48 -9.31 13.32
CA LEU A 221 -8.31 -9.06 12.48
C LEU A 221 -7.03 -9.34 13.26
N TYR A 222 -6.86 -8.74 14.44
CA TYR A 222 -5.69 -8.94 15.28
C TYR A 222 -5.48 -10.41 15.66
N LYS A 223 -6.57 -11.12 16.02
CA LYS A 223 -6.53 -12.57 16.28
C LYS A 223 -6.01 -13.37 15.08
N GLY A 224 -6.42 -13.01 13.86
CA GLY A 224 -5.90 -13.61 12.63
C GLY A 224 -4.40 -13.35 12.46
N TYR A 225 -3.96 -12.11 12.67
CA TYR A 225 -2.57 -11.71 12.48
C TYR A 225 -1.61 -12.33 13.50
N ILE A 226 -1.98 -12.44 14.77
CA ILE A 226 -1.13 -13.11 15.77
C ILE A 226 -1.04 -14.63 15.53
N GLY A 227 -1.98 -15.20 14.75
CA GLY A 227 -1.90 -16.58 14.27
C GLY A 227 -0.87 -16.79 13.17
N LEU A 228 -0.38 -15.73 12.53
CA LEU A 228 0.64 -15.81 11.48
C LEU A 228 2.02 -15.99 12.10
N SER A 229 2.50 -17.23 12.19
CA SER A 229 3.87 -17.52 12.63
C SER A 229 4.85 -17.41 11.44
N ILE A 230 5.28 -16.19 11.13
CA ILE A 230 6.23 -15.91 10.02
C ILE A 230 7.57 -15.42 10.59
N PRO A 231 8.58 -16.31 10.70
CA PRO A 231 9.91 -15.91 11.16
C PRO A 231 10.54 -14.87 10.22
N ARG A 232 11.33 -13.96 10.79
CA ARG A 232 12.17 -12.98 10.07
C ARG A 232 11.42 -11.96 9.19
N CYS A 233 10.11 -11.78 9.38
CA CYS A 233 9.35 -10.68 8.76
C CYS A 233 9.24 -9.47 9.69
N ARG A 234 10.29 -8.62 9.71
CA ARG A 234 10.34 -7.41 10.56
C ARG A 234 9.23 -6.40 10.24
N GLU A 235 8.85 -6.28 8.98
CA GLU A 235 7.81 -5.35 8.56
C GLU A 235 6.44 -5.76 9.10
N LEU A 236 6.05 -7.02 8.89
CA LEU A 236 4.82 -7.56 9.45
C LEU A 236 4.80 -7.46 10.98
N SER A 237 5.92 -7.76 11.65
CA SER A 237 6.02 -7.64 13.11
C SER A 237 5.72 -6.22 13.60
N ARG A 238 6.23 -5.19 12.90
CA ARG A 238 5.92 -3.79 13.21
C ARG A 238 4.45 -3.45 12.96
N LYS A 239 3.88 -3.95 11.86
CA LYS A 239 2.45 -3.73 11.54
C LYS A 239 1.54 -4.39 12.58
N ILE A 240 1.86 -5.60 13.05
CA ILE A 240 1.11 -6.28 14.13
C ILE A 240 1.19 -5.49 15.43
N HIS A 241 2.37 -4.92 15.75
CA HIS A 241 2.49 -4.04 16.92
C HIS A 241 1.59 -2.80 16.79
N THR A 242 1.60 -2.11 15.65
CA THR A 242 0.71 -0.96 15.39
C THR A 242 -0.76 -1.37 15.44
N MET A 243 -1.13 -2.52 14.87
CA MET A 243 -2.49 -3.06 14.90
C MET A 243 -2.96 -3.30 16.34
N ARG A 244 -2.09 -3.81 17.23
CA ARG A 244 -2.41 -3.95 18.66
C ARG A 244 -2.79 -2.61 19.28
N GLN A 245 -2.06 -1.53 18.95
CA GLN A 245 -2.40 -0.19 19.43
C GLN A 245 -3.75 0.29 18.87
N SER A 246 -4.07 -0.04 17.62
CA SER A 246 -5.38 0.24 17.02
C SER A 246 -6.52 -0.48 17.76
N VAL A 247 -6.32 -1.76 18.12
CA VAL A 247 -7.29 -2.55 18.90
C VAL A 247 -7.52 -1.91 20.28
N LEU A 248 -6.44 -1.65 21.02
CA LEU A 248 -6.54 -1.09 22.38
C LEU A 248 -7.28 0.26 22.40
N LYS A 249 -7.04 1.12 21.40
CA LYS A 249 -7.77 2.39 21.27
C LYS A 249 -9.26 2.18 21.01
N ALA A 250 -9.63 1.25 20.14
CA ALA A 250 -11.03 0.96 19.86
C ALA A 250 -11.74 0.29 21.07
N GLU A 251 -11.03 -0.55 21.82
CA GLU A 251 -11.52 -1.14 23.07
C GLU A 251 -11.76 -0.08 24.14
N ASP A 252 -10.83 0.86 24.31
CA ASP A 252 -10.99 1.97 25.25
C ASP A 252 -12.17 2.89 24.87
N VAL A 253 -12.34 3.19 23.57
CA VAL A 253 -13.53 3.89 23.07
C VAL A 253 -14.81 3.17 23.50
N CYS A 254 -14.90 1.85 23.27
CA CYS A 254 -16.08 1.05 23.60
C CYS A 254 -16.31 0.95 25.11
N TYR A 255 -15.25 0.81 25.89
CA TYR A 255 -15.29 0.80 27.35
C TYR A 255 -15.86 2.11 27.88
N ASN A 256 -15.34 3.24 27.40
CA ASN A 256 -15.80 4.57 27.80
C ASN A 256 -17.27 4.82 27.44
N VAL A 257 -17.69 4.42 26.24
CA VAL A 257 -19.11 4.45 25.83
C VAL A 257 -19.97 3.64 26.80
N LYS A 258 -19.51 2.44 27.20
CA LYS A 258 -20.29 1.54 28.06
C LYS A 258 -20.42 2.06 29.50
N VAL A 259 -19.36 2.63 30.06
CA VAL A 259 -19.31 3.10 31.46
C VAL A 259 -19.91 4.49 31.63
N ARG A 260 -19.62 5.41 30.72
CA ARG A 260 -19.97 6.83 30.85
C ARG A 260 -21.23 7.21 30.07
N GLY A 261 -21.67 6.38 29.13
CA GLY A 261 -22.67 6.74 28.13
C GLY A 261 -22.05 7.53 26.96
N GLY A 262 -22.74 7.54 25.82
CA GLY A 262 -22.19 8.03 24.55
C GLY A 262 -21.74 9.50 24.56
N GLU A 263 -22.45 10.40 25.26
CA GLU A 263 -22.12 11.83 25.30
C GLU A 263 -20.90 12.13 26.19
N ALA A 264 -20.80 11.49 27.36
CA ALA A 264 -19.68 11.71 28.28
C ALA A 264 -18.38 11.03 27.79
N ALA A 265 -18.49 9.95 27.02
CA ALA A 265 -17.33 9.31 26.39
C ALA A 265 -16.59 10.21 25.39
N LYS A 266 -17.29 11.15 24.73
CA LYS A 266 -16.68 12.10 23.78
C LYS A 266 -15.63 13.00 24.43
N TRP A 267 -15.87 13.42 25.68
CA TRP A 267 -14.99 14.33 26.41
C TRP A 267 -13.78 13.65 27.04
N GLY A 268 -13.84 12.34 27.30
CA GLY A 268 -12.76 11.59 27.96
C GLY A 268 -11.50 11.41 27.11
N LEU A 269 -11.66 11.29 25.79
CA LEU A 269 -10.55 11.04 24.85
C LEU A 269 -9.58 12.23 24.69
N GLU A 270 -9.99 13.45 25.04
CA GLU A 270 -9.12 14.63 25.02
C GLU A 270 -8.17 14.69 26.22
N SER A 271 -8.46 13.91 27.29
CA SER A 271 -7.84 14.11 28.60
C SER A 271 -6.70 13.15 28.95
N GLU A 272 -6.53 12.03 28.23
CA GLU A 272 -5.49 11.05 28.53
C GLU A 272 -4.61 10.76 27.32
N LYS A 273 -3.47 11.46 27.22
CA LYS A 273 -2.31 10.91 26.52
C LYS A 273 -1.72 9.83 27.43
N PRO A 274 -1.71 8.54 27.05
CA PRO A 274 -1.01 7.55 27.83
C PRO A 274 0.48 7.83 27.67
N ASN A 275 1.11 8.31 28.73
CA ASN A 275 2.56 8.34 28.84
C ASN A 275 3.00 6.92 29.19
N VAL A 276 3.13 6.07 28.18
CA VAL A 276 3.48 4.66 28.34
C VAL A 276 4.58 4.35 27.31
N ASP A 277 5.77 4.88 27.59
CA ASP A 277 7.02 4.30 27.12
C ASP A 277 7.18 2.94 27.80
N ILE A 278 6.53 1.90 27.26
CA ILE A 278 6.96 0.52 27.53
C ILE A 278 8.00 0.22 26.46
N ASP A 279 9.26 0.40 26.86
CA ASP A 279 10.42 -0.22 26.23
C ASP A 279 10.31 -1.75 26.40
N GLU A 280 9.52 -2.39 25.54
CA GLU A 280 9.63 -3.84 25.35
C GLU A 280 10.85 -4.09 24.46
N GLY A 281 12.03 -4.00 25.08
CA GLY A 281 13.26 -4.50 24.51
C GLY A 281 13.08 -5.96 24.11
N PHE A 282 13.14 -6.23 22.81
CA PHE A 282 13.21 -7.59 22.29
C PHE A 282 14.62 -7.87 21.75
N PHE A 283 15.24 -8.87 22.39
CA PHE A 283 16.26 -9.73 21.78
C PHE A 283 15.61 -10.67 20.75
#